data_AF-A0A7C4M420-F1
#
_entry.id   AF-A0A7C4M420-F1
#
_cell.length_a   1.000
_cell.length_b   1.000
_cell.length_c   1.000
_cell.angle_alpha   90.00
_cell.angle_beta   90.00
_cell.angle_gamma   90.00
#
_symmetry.space_group_name_H-M   'P 1'
#
loop_
_entity.id
_entity.type
_entity.pdbx_description
1 polymer ?
#
loop_
_entity_poly.entity_id
_entity_poly.type
_entity_poly.pdbx_seq_one_letter_code
_entity_poly.pdbx_strand_id
1 'polypeptide(L)' 'MVNIQREHAEIIVGGIMLVVSFLISFSMVIDIIEKSFILSILAFSTSFMGLLIGFHGIYGLVISRRKRK' A
#
# COMPACT_ATOMS: atom_id res chain seq x y z
N MET A 1 17.02 -7.78 -15.59
CA MET A 1 16.15 -8.94 -15.33
C MET A 1 15.21 -8.57 -14.21
N VAL A 2 13.90 -8.58 -14.47
CA VAL A 2 12.90 -8.34 -13.43
C VAL A 2 12.82 -9.59 -12.56
N ASN A 3 13.17 -9.47 -11.28
CA ASN A 3 13.13 -10.58 -10.36
C ASN A 3 11.72 -10.71 -9.80
N ILE A 4 10.95 -11.66 -10.32
CA ILE A 4 9.53 -11.89 -10.01
C ILE A 4 9.28 -12.05 -8.51
N GLN A 5 10.26 -12.56 -7.74
CA GLN A 5 10.15 -12.65 -6.28
C GLN A 5 10.10 -11.27 -5.59
N ARG A 6 10.80 -10.26 -6.12
CA ARG A 6 10.75 -8.89 -5.58
C ARG A 6 9.41 -8.21 -5.88
N GLU A 7 8.86 -8.41 -7.06
CA GLU A 7 7.56 -7.81 -7.44
C GLU A 7 6.42 -8.35 -6.56
N HIS A 8 6.42 -9.66 -6.27
CA HIS A 8 5.47 -10.25 -5.34
C HIS A 8 5.63 -9.70 -3.91
N ALA A 9 6.87 -9.49 -3.45
CA ALA A 9 7.12 -8.88 -2.14
C ALA A 9 6.61 -7.43 -2.07
N GLU A 10 6.82 -6.63 -3.12
CA GLU A 10 6.31 -5.25 -3.19
C GLU A 10 4.77 -5.18 -3.17
N ILE A 11 4.09 -6.10 -3.85
CA ILE A 11 2.62 -6.21 -3.81
C ILE A 11 2.13 -6.59 -2.41
N ILE A 12 2.78 -7.55 -1.75
CA ILE A 12 2.41 -7.96 -0.39
C ILE A 12 2.64 -6.82 0.61
N VAL A 13 3.79 -6.14 0.53
CA VAL A 13 4.11 -5.00 1.40
C VAL A 13 3.12 -3.84 1.18
N GLY A 14 2.82 -3.52 -0.08
CA GLY A 14 1.80 -2.51 -0.41
C GLY A 14 0.41 -2.88 0.12
N GLY A 15 0.02 -4.16 -0.02
CA GLY A 15 -1.24 -4.69 0.54
C GLY A 15 -1.30 -4.58 2.06
N ILE A 16 -0.24 -4.96 2.76
CA ILE A 16 -0.17 -4.83 4.23
C ILE A 16 -0.26 -3.37 4.65
N MET A 17 0.45 -2.46 3.97
CA MET A 17 0.36 -1.02 4.25
C MET A 17 -1.06 -0.46 4.08
N LEU A 18 -1.80 -0.92 3.07
CA LEU A 18 -3.20 -0.53 2.86
C LEU A 18 -4.10 -1.06 3.98
N VAL A 19 -3.96 -2.31 4.38
CA VAL A 19 -4.75 -2.91 5.48
C VAL A 19 -4.46 -2.19 6.80
N VAL A 20 -3.20 -1.92 7.12
CA VAL A 20 -2.82 -1.20 8.34
C VAL A 20 -3.37 0.23 8.32
N SER A 21 -3.24 0.94 7.19
CA SER A 21 -3.77 2.30 7.05
C SER A 21 -5.30 2.33 7.17
N PHE A 22 -5.99 1.33 6.62
CA PHE A 22 -7.43 1.15 6.78
C PHE A 22 -7.82 0.93 8.25
N LEU A 23 -7.13 0.04 8.97
CA LEU A 23 -7.41 -0.21 10.39
C LEU A 23 -7.20 1.03 11.27
N ILE A 24 -6.15 1.81 11.00
CA ILE A 24 -5.90 3.08 11.70
C ILE A 24 -7.02 4.07 11.42
N SER A 25 -7.39 4.23 10.15
CA SER A 25 -8.46 5.15 9.74
C SER A 25 -9.82 4.72 10.31
N PHE A 26 -10.09 3.42 10.31
CA PHE A 26 -11.30 2.84 10.89
C PHE A 26 -11.36 3.05 12.40
N SER A 27 -10.24 2.87 13.11
CA SER A 27 -10.13 3.11 14.56
C SER A 27 -10.41 4.57 14.95
N MET A 28 -10.05 5.54 14.09
CA MET A 28 -10.44 6.94 14.27
C MET A 28 -11.95 7.16 14.03
N VAL A 29 -12.57 6.42 13.10
CA VAL A 29 -14.01 6.57 12.81
C VAL A 29 -14.86 6.08 13.98
N ILE A 30 -14.44 5.02 14.66
CA ILE A 30 -15.12 4.44 15.83
C ILE A 30 -14.70 5.08 17.17
N ASP A 31 -13.97 6.20 17.14
CA ASP A 31 -13.50 6.96 18.31
C ASP A 31 -12.69 6.13 19.33
N ILE A 32 -12.05 5.04 18.89
CA ILE A 32 -11.09 4.29 19.72
C ILE A 32 -9.79 5.10 19.93
N ILE A 33 -9.47 5.98 18.97
CA ILE A 33 -8.28 6.84 18.97
C ILE A 33 -8.74 8.29 18.76
N GLU A 34 -8.27 9.23 19.57
CA GLU A 34 -8.58 10.66 19.39
C GLU A 34 -8.21 11.14 17.98
N LYS A 35 -9.21 11.68 17.28
CA LYS A 35 -9.02 12.32 15.97
C LYS A 35 -8.15 13.57 16.13
N SER A 36 -6.87 13.41 15.84
CA SER A 36 -5.94 14.53 15.67
C SER A 36 -5.65 14.76 14.19
N PHE A 37 -5.63 16.02 13.77
CA PHE A 37 -5.37 16.43 12.38
C PHE A 37 -4.08 15.82 11.82
N ILE A 38 -3.04 15.73 12.65
CA ILE A 38 -1.74 15.13 12.32
C ILE A 38 -1.90 13.63 12.03
N LEU A 39 -2.67 12.92 12.84
CA LEU A 39 -2.82 11.47 12.72
C LEU A 39 -3.63 11.10 11.47
N SER A 40 -4.66 11.90 11.12
CA SER A 40 -5.38 11.76 9.85
C SER A 40 -4.48 11.98 8.63
N ILE A 41 -3.61 13.00 8.66
CA ILE A 41 -2.65 13.24 7.58
C ILE A 41 -1.67 12.08 7.45
N LEU A 42 -1.13 11.59 8.57
CA LEU A 42 -0.21 10.45 8.57
C LEU A 42 -0.87 9.20 8.00
N ALA A 43 -2.08 8.87 8.46
CA ALA A 43 -2.84 7.71 7.97
C ALA A 43 -3.14 7.81 6.47
N PHE A 44 -3.49 9.01 5.99
CA PHE A 44 -3.71 9.26 4.58
C PHE A 44 -2.42 9.13 3.76
N SER A 45 -1.31 9.72 4.23
CA SER A 45 -0.01 9.62 3.57
C SER A 45 0.50 8.17 3.52
N THR A 46 0.37 7.40 4.60
CA THR A 46 0.76 5.97 4.58
C THR A 46 -0.10 5.15 3.64
N SER A 47 -1.41 5.44 3.57
CA SER A 47 -2.32 4.78 2.64
C SER A 47 -1.93 5.08 1.20
N PHE A 48 -1.67 6.35 0.88
CA PHE A 48 -1.24 6.79 -0.45
C PHE A 48 0.11 6.18 -0.86
N MET A 49 1.06 6.08 0.08
CA MET A 49 2.36 5.45 -0.17
C MET A 49 2.23 3.95 -0.43
N GLY A 50 1.41 3.24 0.36
CA GLY A 50 1.12 1.83 0.15
C GLY A 50 0.45 1.56 -1.20
N LEU A 51 -0.41 2.47 -1.64
CA LEU A 51 -1.06 2.44 -2.95
C LEU A 51 -0.06 2.64 -4.11
N LEU A 52 0.85 3.61 -3.98
CA LEU A 52 1.91 3.84 -4.97
C LEU A 52 2.84 2.63 -5.11
N ILE A 53 3.27 2.05 -3.99
CA ILE A 53 4.14 0.87 -3.96
C ILE A 53 3.41 -0.34 -4.56
N GLY A 54 2.14 -0.55 -4.18
CA GLY A 54 1.31 -1.62 -4.73
C GLY A 54 1.12 -1.48 -6.24
N PHE A 55 0.83 -0.27 -6.74
CA PHE A 55 0.73 -0.01 -8.17
C PHE A 55 2.07 -0.21 -8.89
N HIS A 56 3.18 0.20 -8.30
CA HIS A 56 4.51 -0.01 -8.87
C HIS A 56 4.80 -1.52 -9.08
N GLY A 57 4.51 -2.34 -8.07
CA GLY A 57 4.66 -3.79 -8.16
C GLY A 57 3.74 -4.43 -9.21
N ILE A 58 2.48 -3.99 -9.31
CA ILE A 58 1.54 -4.46 -10.35
C ILE A 58 2.06 -4.05 -11.75
N TYR A 59 2.53 -2.82 -11.91
CA TYR A 59 3.01 -2.29 -13.18
C TYR A 59 4.26 -3.04 -13.66
N GLY A 60 5.20 -3.33 -12.74
CA GLY A 60 6.35 -4.19 -13.00
C GLY A 60 5.91 -5.58 -13.49
N LEU A 61 4.98 -6.21 -12.79
CA LEU A 61 4.49 -7.56 -13.09
C LEU A 61 3.76 -7.60 -14.46
N VAL A 62 2.96 -6.58 -14.79
CA VAL A 62 2.31 -6.44 -16.10
C VAL A 62 3.33 -6.25 -17.23
N ILE A 63 4.34 -5.42 -17.04
CA ILE A 63 5.43 -5.21 -18.01
C ILE A 63 6.27 -6.48 -18.20
N SER A 64 6.59 -7.17 -17.11
CA SER A 64 7.37 -8.41 -17.10
C SER A 64 6.60 -9.53 -17.82
N ARG A 65 5.28 -9.61 -17.64
CA ARG A 65 4.40 -10.51 -18.40
C ARG A 65 4.31 -10.13 -19.88
N ARG A 66 4.29 -8.85 -20.24
CA ARG A 66 4.34 -8.42 -21.65
C ARG A 66 5.65 -8.78 -22.33
N LYS A 67 6.79 -8.68 -21.64
CA LYS A 67 8.11 -9.03 -22.21
C LYS A 67 8.34 -10.53 -22.39
N ARG A 68 7.53 -11.40 -21.76
CA ARG A 68 7.59 -12.86 -21.94
C ARG A 68 6.72 -13.38 -23.09
N LYS A 69 5.88 -12.55 -23.69
CA LYS A 69 5.06 -12.88 -24.86
C LYS A 69 5.70 -12.33 -26.12
#